data_AF-A0A090KDX1-F1
#
_entry.id   AF-A0A090KDX1-F1
#
_cell.length_a   1.000
_cell.length_b   1.000
_cell.length_c   1.000
_cell.angle_alpha   90.00
_cell.angle_beta   90.00
_cell.angle_gamma   90.00
#
_symmetry.space_group_name_H-M   'P 1'
#
loop_
_entity.id
_entity.type
_entity.pdbx_description
1 polymer ?
#
loop_
_entity_poly.entity_id
_entity_poly.type
_entity_poly.pdbx_seq_one_letter_code
_entity_poly.pdbx_strand_id
1 'polypeptide(L)'
;MRVQQKAQQQGFTLVELMIVVAIIAILAGIALPEYQKYVIKARQAQYITVADTYKIPLAICYSETSKISGCDSYDLMPAAITASNSVSTEIKTLSVDASTGVINVLTNDVGVTYALTPTLQGGKLTWGAKTACASTSKDLCFGGTEVTHVE
;
A
#
# COMPACT_ATOMS: atom_id res chain seq x y z
N MET A 1 -49.64 5.38 53.71
CA MET A 1 -48.26 5.90 53.60
C MET A 1 -47.53 5.05 52.57
N ARG A 2 -47.23 5.57 51.38
CA ARG A 2 -46.51 4.81 50.32
C ARG A 2 -45.02 5.07 50.47
N VAL A 3 -44.26 4.02 50.76
CA VAL A 3 -42.80 4.08 50.85
C VAL A 3 -42.24 4.18 49.42
N GLN A 4 -41.71 5.35 49.06
CA GLN A 4 -40.96 5.54 47.82
C GLN A 4 -39.58 4.92 48.02
N GLN A 5 -39.32 3.75 47.42
CA GLN A 5 -37.99 3.15 47.39
C GLN A 5 -37.05 4.03 46.58
N LYS A 6 -36.02 4.58 47.24
CA LYS A 6 -34.97 5.38 46.60
C LYS A 6 -34.08 4.42 45.79
N ALA A 7 -34.17 4.47 44.46
CA ALA A 7 -33.24 3.73 43.60
C ALA A 7 -31.82 4.21 43.91
N GLN A 8 -30.99 3.33 44.45
CA GLN A 8 -29.61 3.64 44.82
C GLN A 8 -28.81 3.72 43.52
N GLN A 9 -28.42 4.94 43.12
CA GLN A 9 -27.56 5.13 41.95
C GLN A 9 -26.21 4.46 42.21
N GLN A 10 -25.99 3.30 41.58
CA GLN A 10 -24.69 2.63 41.53
C GLN A 10 -23.84 3.38 40.51
N GLY A 11 -23.08 4.37 40.98
CA GLY A 11 -22.09 5.07 40.16
C GLY A 11 -20.84 4.23 39.98
N PHE A 12 -20.17 4.40 38.84
CA PHE A 12 -18.86 3.83 38.55
C PHE A 12 -17.82 4.39 39.53
N THR A 13 -17.02 3.53 40.16
CA THR A 13 -16.01 3.99 41.12
C THR A 13 -14.79 4.54 40.38
N LEU A 14 -14.13 5.53 40.96
CA LEU A 14 -12.89 6.09 40.41
C LEU A 14 -11.78 5.03 40.30
N VAL A 15 -11.81 4.05 41.21
CA VAL A 15 -10.88 2.92 41.24
C VAL A 15 -11.10 1.99 40.04
N GLU A 16 -12.35 1.65 39.71
CA GLU A 16 -12.66 0.87 38.49
C GLU A 16 -12.16 1.59 37.24
N LEU A 17 -12.33 2.91 37.19
CA LEU A 17 -11.88 3.70 36.05
C LEU A 17 -10.36 3.71 35.91
N MET A 18 -9.62 3.83 37.02
CA MET A 18 -8.16 3.77 37.00
C MET A 18 -7.63 2.42 36.52
N ILE A 19 -8.25 1.31 36.93
CA ILE A 19 -7.84 -0.03 36.48
C ILE A 19 -8.12 -0.22 34.98
N VAL A 20 -9.29 0.23 34.50
CA VAL A 20 -9.63 0.15 33.07
C VAL A 20 -8.64 0.93 32.22
N VAL A 21 -8.29 2.16 32.61
CA VAL A 21 -7.29 2.97 31.89
C VAL A 21 -5.92 2.30 31.89
N ALA A 22 -5.50 1.69 33.01
CA ALA A 22 -4.24 0.98 33.09
C ALA A 22 -4.18 -0.21 32.12
N ILE A 23 -5.26 -1.00 32.02
CA ILE A 23 -5.33 -2.14 31.09
C ILE A 23 -5.33 -1.65 29.63
N ILE A 24 -6.11 -0.61 29.30
CA ILE A 24 -6.14 -0.03 27.96
C ILE A 24 -4.76 0.50 27.55
N ALA A 25 -4.01 1.12 28.47
CA ALA A 25 -2.67 1.62 28.20
C ALA A 25 -1.70 0.49 27.79
N ILE A 26 -1.76 -0.67 28.47
CA ILE A 26 -0.93 -1.84 28.13
C ILE A 26 -1.33 -2.40 26.75
N LEU A 27 -2.63 -2.57 26.52
CA LEU A 27 -3.13 -3.11 25.25
C LEU A 27 -2.81 -2.20 24.06
N ALA A 28 -2.97 -0.88 24.23
CA ALA A 28 -2.68 0.10 23.18
C ALA A 28 -1.21 0.09 22.75
N GLY A 29 -0.27 -0.12 23.69
CA GLY A 29 1.15 -0.19 23.40
C GLY A 29 1.54 -1.32 22.45
N ILE A 30 0.82 -2.45 22.48
CA ILE A 30 1.06 -3.60 21.60
C ILE A 30 0.20 -3.51 20.33
N ALA A 31 -1.07 -3.10 20.47
CA ALA A 31 -2.03 -3.11 19.39
C ALA A 31 -1.77 -2.05 18.31
N LEU A 32 -1.32 -0.84 18.71
CA LEU A 32 -1.07 0.25 17.75
C LEU A 32 0.01 -0.07 16.71
N PRO A 33 1.23 -0.51 17.08
CA PRO A 33 2.26 -0.82 16.09
C PRO A 33 1.88 -2.01 15.21
N GLU A 34 1.10 -2.97 15.73
CA GLU A 34 0.62 -4.10 14.93
C GLU A 34 -0.45 -3.67 13.91
N TYR A 35 -1.42 -2.85 14.34
CA TYR A 35 -2.45 -2.31 13.45
C TYR A 35 -1.84 -1.50 12.30
N GLN A 36 -0.85 -0.65 12.60
CA GLN A 36 -0.13 0.12 11.58
C GLN A 36 0.54 -0.78 10.53
N LYS A 37 1.16 -1.90 10.97
CA LYS A 37 1.75 -2.89 10.05
C LYS A 37 0.70 -3.51 9.12
N TYR A 38 -0.49 -3.85 9.63
CA TYR A 38 -1.57 -4.38 8.78
C TYR A 38 -2.03 -3.37 7.74
N VAL A 39 -2.20 -2.10 8.13
CA VAL A 39 -2.60 -1.03 7.19
C VAL A 39 -1.54 -0.86 6.10
N ILE A 40 -0.25 -0.87 6.45
CA ILE A 40 0.85 -0.78 5.47
C ILE A 40 0.83 -1.97 4.51
N LYS A 41 0.64 -3.21 5.01
CA LYS A 41 0.53 -4.40 4.13
C LYS A 41 -0.64 -4.26 3.17
N ALA A 42 -1.78 -3.78 3.65
CA ALA A 42 -2.96 -3.58 2.81
C ALA A 42 -2.70 -2.54 1.72
N ARG A 43 -2.03 -1.42 2.04
CA ARG A 43 -1.62 -0.40 1.06
C ARG A 43 -0.66 -0.98 0.02
N GLN A 44 0.37 -1.71 0.45
CA GLN A 44 1.31 -2.35 -0.47
C GLN A 44 0.63 -3.34 -1.42
N ALA A 45 -0.32 -4.13 -0.93
CA ALA A 45 -1.11 -5.04 -1.77
C ALA A 45 -1.91 -4.28 -2.85
N GLN A 46 -2.39 -3.07 -2.56
CA GLN A 46 -3.04 -2.23 -3.58
C GLN A 46 -2.07 -1.81 -4.67
N TYR A 47 -0.85 -1.38 -4.32
CA TYR A 47 0.17 -0.96 -5.30
C TYR A 47 0.55 -2.09 -6.24
N ILE A 48 0.72 -3.30 -5.69
CA ILE A 48 1.00 -4.52 -6.46
C ILE A 48 -0.17 -4.80 -7.41
N THR A 49 -1.39 -4.85 -6.89
CA THR A 49 -2.58 -5.18 -7.68
C THR A 49 -2.79 -4.22 -8.86
N VAL A 50 -2.60 -2.92 -8.65
CA VAL A 50 -2.76 -1.95 -9.74
C VAL A 50 -1.62 -2.04 -10.76
N ALA A 51 -0.39 -2.27 -10.33
CA ALA A 51 0.74 -2.43 -11.23
C ALA A 51 0.61 -3.70 -12.09
N ASP A 52 0.04 -4.77 -11.53
CA ASP A 52 -0.17 -6.03 -12.23
C ASP A 52 -1.08 -5.90 -13.46
N THR A 53 -1.99 -4.92 -13.46
CA THR A 53 -2.86 -4.66 -14.61
C THR A 53 -2.09 -4.28 -15.88
N TYR A 54 -0.85 -3.80 -15.73
CA TYR A 54 0.03 -3.42 -16.84
C TYR A 54 0.93 -4.58 -17.31
N LYS A 55 1.03 -5.68 -16.56
CA LYS A 55 1.91 -6.82 -16.92
C LYS A 55 1.50 -7.49 -18.23
N ILE A 56 0.22 -7.79 -18.38
CA ILE A 56 -0.34 -8.47 -19.56
C ILE A 56 -0.16 -7.64 -20.84
N PRO A 57 -0.63 -6.38 -20.92
CA PRO A 57 -0.46 -5.58 -22.13
C PRO A 57 1.02 -5.32 -22.46
N LEU A 58 1.88 -5.17 -21.46
CA LEU A 58 3.33 -5.06 -21.71
C LEU A 58 3.91 -6.34 -22.33
N ALA A 59 3.49 -7.51 -21.85
CA ALA A 59 3.91 -8.79 -22.41
C ALA A 59 3.43 -9.00 -23.84
N ILE A 60 2.21 -8.56 -24.17
CA ILE A 60 1.67 -8.60 -25.53
C ILE A 60 2.49 -7.68 -26.44
N CYS A 61 2.71 -6.42 -26.03
CA CYS A 61 3.52 -5.47 -26.80
C CYS A 61 4.93 -6.00 -27.08
N TYR A 62 5.58 -6.60 -26.08
CA TYR A 62 6.88 -7.24 -26.27
C TYR A 62 6.82 -8.42 -27.26
N SER A 63 5.78 -9.25 -27.19
CA SER A 63 5.62 -10.39 -28.09
C SER A 63 5.43 -9.98 -29.55
N GLU A 64 4.86 -8.80 -29.82
CA GLU A 64 4.62 -8.31 -31.18
C GLU A 64 5.81 -7.51 -31.72
N THR A 65 6.39 -6.64 -30.90
CA THR A 65 7.42 -5.70 -31.34
C THR A 65 8.84 -6.22 -31.10
N SER A 66 9.00 -7.29 -30.32
CA SER A 66 10.28 -7.80 -29.81
C SER A 66 11.10 -6.75 -29.06
N LYS A 67 10.45 -5.68 -28.58
CA LYS A 67 11.07 -4.56 -27.86
C LYS A 67 10.17 -4.18 -26.69
N ILE A 68 10.78 -3.71 -25.61
CA ILE A 68 10.06 -3.15 -24.46
C ILE A 68 9.90 -1.63 -24.63
N SER A 69 10.80 -1.01 -25.38
CA SER A 69 10.76 0.42 -25.69
C SER A 69 9.54 0.76 -26.55
N GLY A 70 8.77 1.77 -26.16
CA GLY A 70 7.58 2.25 -26.87
C GLY A 70 6.28 1.52 -26.50
N CYS A 71 6.33 0.59 -25.54
CA CYS A 71 5.12 -0.12 -25.10
C CYS A 71 4.24 0.68 -24.13
N ASP A 72 4.69 1.84 -23.65
CA ASP A 72 3.93 2.75 -22.79
C ASP A 72 2.64 3.27 -23.43
N SER A 73 2.63 3.37 -24.77
CA SER A 73 1.51 3.87 -25.57
C SER A 73 0.87 2.77 -26.44
N TYR A 74 1.03 1.50 -26.05
CA TYR A 74 0.40 0.37 -26.74
C TYR A 74 -1.13 0.41 -26.60
N ASP A 75 -1.88 -0.04 -27.61
CA ASP A 75 -3.34 0.12 -27.69
C ASP A 75 -4.10 -0.55 -26.53
N LEU A 76 -3.59 -1.69 -26.05
CA LEU A 76 -4.15 -2.40 -24.89
C LEU A 76 -3.62 -1.87 -23.55
N MET A 77 -2.75 -0.87 -23.54
CA MET A 77 -2.20 -0.31 -22.32
C MET A 77 -3.27 0.54 -21.63
N PRO A 78 -3.57 0.29 -20.33
CA PRO A 78 -4.48 1.14 -19.59
C PRO A 78 -3.97 2.58 -19.59
N ALA A 79 -4.90 3.54 -19.63
CA ALA A 79 -4.55 4.94 -19.52
C ALA A 79 -3.78 5.20 -18.22
N ALA A 80 -2.70 5.98 -18.32
CA ALA A 80 -1.89 6.35 -17.16
C ALA A 80 -2.77 6.99 -16.07
N ILE A 81 -2.48 6.63 -14.81
CA ILE A 81 -3.09 7.28 -13.66
C ILE A 81 -2.26 8.51 -13.35
N THR A 82 -2.93 9.64 -13.23
CA THR A 82 -2.42 10.93 -12.83
C THR A 82 -3.16 11.38 -11.57
N ALA A 83 -2.69 12.47 -10.95
CA ALA A 83 -3.38 13.03 -9.78
C ALA A 83 -4.83 13.47 -10.07
N SER A 84 -5.23 13.60 -11.33
CA SER A 84 -6.58 14.01 -11.75
C SER A 84 -7.55 12.84 -11.96
N ASN A 85 -7.06 11.59 -12.00
CA ASN A 85 -7.87 10.37 -12.20
C ASN A 85 -7.42 9.23 -11.27
N SER A 86 -6.95 9.57 -10.07
CA SER A 86 -6.56 8.59 -9.04
C SER A 86 -7.63 7.54 -8.80
N VAL A 87 -7.23 6.26 -8.87
CA VAL A 87 -8.11 5.09 -8.72
C VAL A 87 -8.27 4.71 -7.24
N SER A 88 -7.42 5.25 -6.35
CA SER A 88 -7.55 5.11 -4.90
C SER A 88 -6.97 6.33 -4.18
N THR A 89 -7.29 6.45 -2.89
CA THR A 89 -6.69 7.45 -1.99
C THR A 89 -5.20 7.27 -1.80
N GLU A 90 -4.66 6.08 -2.14
CA GLU A 90 -3.27 5.73 -1.88
C GLU A 90 -2.38 5.91 -3.11
N ILE A 91 -2.95 5.98 -4.32
CA ILE A 91 -2.22 6.05 -5.59
C ILE A 91 -2.32 7.46 -6.16
N LYS A 92 -1.16 8.08 -6.37
CA LYS A 92 -1.04 9.40 -6.97
C LYS A 92 -0.85 9.31 -8.49
N THR A 93 0.10 8.50 -8.94
CA THR A 93 0.34 8.28 -10.37
C THR A 93 0.70 6.83 -10.66
N LEU A 94 0.37 6.38 -11.87
CA LEU A 94 0.78 5.10 -12.42
C LEU A 94 1.11 5.28 -13.90
N SER A 95 2.31 4.92 -14.28
CA SER A 95 2.80 5.07 -15.65
C SER A 95 3.83 4.02 -16.00
N VAL A 96 3.96 3.72 -17.28
CA VAL A 96 5.02 2.85 -17.81
C VAL A 96 6.11 3.73 -18.39
N ASP A 97 7.36 3.46 -18.05
CA ASP A 97 8.50 4.13 -18.67
C ASP A 97 8.66 3.67 -20.13
N ALA A 98 8.65 4.63 -21.05
CA ALA A 98 8.69 4.36 -22.49
C ALA A 98 9.98 3.67 -22.97
N SER A 99 11.07 3.76 -22.21
CA SER A 99 12.37 3.21 -22.62
C SER A 99 12.65 1.84 -22.00
N THR A 100 12.26 1.66 -20.74
CA THR A 100 12.59 0.49 -19.93
C THR A 100 11.40 -0.43 -19.68
N GLY A 101 10.17 0.03 -19.91
CA GLY A 101 8.94 -0.69 -19.58
C GLY A 101 8.69 -0.84 -18.09
N VAL A 102 9.47 -0.14 -17.24
CA VAL A 102 9.26 -0.15 -15.79
C VAL A 102 7.93 0.51 -15.48
N ILE A 103 7.08 -0.21 -14.74
CA ILE A 103 5.80 0.31 -14.28
C ILE A 103 6.06 1.03 -12.94
N ASN A 104 5.85 2.33 -12.94
CA ASN A 104 6.09 3.20 -11.80
C ASN A 104 4.76 3.60 -11.15
N VAL A 105 4.61 3.25 -9.87
CA VAL A 105 3.53 3.70 -8.99
C VAL A 105 4.10 4.73 -8.01
N LEU A 106 3.55 5.94 -8.04
CA LEU A 106 3.77 6.94 -7.00
C LEU A 106 2.56 6.96 -6.08
N THR A 107 2.80 6.90 -4.78
CA THR A 107 1.71 6.91 -3.79
C THR A 107 1.42 8.35 -3.33
N ASN A 108 0.30 8.54 -2.64
CA ASN A 108 0.01 9.82 -1.98
C ASN A 108 0.81 10.00 -0.69
N ASP A 109 1.34 8.91 -0.13
CA ASP A 109 2.29 8.96 0.98
C ASP A 109 3.64 9.49 0.49
N VAL A 110 4.08 10.62 1.05
CA VAL A 110 5.30 11.29 0.58
C VAL A 110 6.52 10.37 0.73
N GLY A 111 7.20 10.16 -0.39
CA GLY A 111 8.43 9.39 -0.45
C GLY A 111 8.24 7.88 -0.47
N VAL A 112 7.02 7.35 -0.67
CA VAL A 112 6.79 5.93 -0.96
C VAL A 112 6.55 5.75 -2.45
N THR A 113 7.32 4.85 -3.06
CA THR A 113 7.25 4.51 -4.48
C THR A 113 7.25 3.01 -4.65
N TYR A 114 6.54 2.51 -5.65
CA TYR A 114 6.60 1.12 -6.05
C TYR A 114 6.94 1.03 -7.53
N ALA A 115 7.93 0.21 -7.86
CA ALA A 115 8.38 0.00 -9.22
C ALA A 115 8.38 -1.49 -9.54
N LEU A 116 7.78 -1.84 -10.67
CA LEU A 116 7.74 -3.18 -11.21
C LEU A 116 8.59 -3.20 -12.49
N THR A 117 9.71 -3.92 -12.42
CA THR A 117 10.76 -3.92 -13.45
C THR A 117 10.67 -5.20 -14.28
N PRO A 118 10.37 -5.10 -15.58
CA PRO A 118 10.44 -6.26 -16.47
C PRO A 118 11.91 -6.62 -16.74
N THR A 119 12.25 -7.89 -16.64
CA THR A 119 13.56 -8.45 -17.00
C THR A 119 13.35 -9.58 -18.00
N LEU A 120 14.20 -9.66 -19.03
CA LEU A 120 14.12 -10.72 -20.02
C LEU A 120 14.93 -11.93 -19.55
N GLN A 121 14.26 -13.05 -19.33
CA GLN A 121 14.89 -14.32 -18.99
C GLN A 121 14.33 -15.42 -19.89
N GLY A 122 15.19 -16.00 -20.74
CA GLY A 122 14.79 -17.12 -21.62
C GLY A 122 13.67 -16.78 -22.61
N GLY A 123 13.60 -15.54 -23.09
CA GLY A 123 12.57 -15.09 -24.04
C GLY A 123 11.21 -14.77 -23.39
N LYS A 124 11.12 -14.79 -22.05
CA LYS A 124 9.95 -14.39 -21.28
C LYS A 124 10.27 -13.17 -20.43
N LEU A 125 9.25 -12.36 -20.13
CA LEU A 125 9.35 -11.29 -19.14
C LEU A 125 9.19 -11.89 -17.74
N THR A 126 10.20 -11.73 -16.91
CA THR A 126 10.16 -11.91 -15.45
C THR A 126 10.05 -10.55 -14.79
N TRP A 127 9.55 -10.49 -13.55
CA TRP A 127 9.20 -9.23 -12.91
C TRP A 127 9.89 -9.09 -11.56
N GLY A 128 10.70 -8.04 -11.42
CA GLY A 128 11.25 -7.62 -10.14
C GLY A 128 10.42 -6.49 -9.55
N ALA A 129 9.83 -6.70 -8.38
CA ALA A 129 9.04 -5.68 -7.70
C ALA A 129 9.85 -5.05 -6.56
N LYS A 130 9.81 -3.72 -6.46
CA LYS A 130 10.51 -2.97 -5.43
C LYS A 130 9.63 -1.86 -4.89
N THR A 131 9.41 -1.87 -3.58
CA THR A 131 8.89 -0.71 -2.85
C THR A 131 10.08 0.06 -2.28
N ALA A 132 10.21 1.33 -2.62
CA ALA A 132 11.27 2.21 -2.13
C ALA A 132 10.68 3.37 -1.32
N CYS A 133 11.36 3.70 -0.22
CA CYS A 133 10.83 4.59 0.80
C CYS A 133 11.91 5.58 1.22
N ALA A 134 11.56 6.86 1.25
CA ALA A 134 12.46 7.92 1.67
C ALA A 134 12.88 7.71 3.14
N SER A 135 14.04 8.25 3.51
CA SER A 135 14.56 8.16 4.88
C SER A 135 13.63 8.78 5.92
N THR A 136 12.76 9.71 5.50
CA THR A 136 11.72 10.37 6.30
C THR A 136 10.43 9.57 6.44
N SER A 137 10.25 8.49 5.66
CA SER A 137 9.04 7.67 5.62
C SER A 137 9.31 6.17 5.84
N LYS A 138 10.40 5.83 6.53
CA LYS A 138 10.77 4.43 6.87
C LYS A 138 9.67 3.67 7.61
N ASP A 139 8.89 4.35 8.44
CA ASP A 139 7.79 3.74 9.18
C ASP A 139 6.68 3.21 8.26
N LEU A 140 6.52 3.80 7.08
CA LEU A 140 5.57 3.37 6.06
C LEU A 140 6.04 2.12 5.30
N CYS A 141 7.25 1.62 5.57
CA CYS A 141 7.88 0.50 4.89
C CYS A 141 8.51 -0.51 5.85
N PHE A 142 7.77 -0.83 6.91
CA PHE A 142 8.19 -1.79 7.95
C PHE A 142 9.54 -1.44 8.60
N GLY A 143 9.90 -0.14 8.66
CA GLY A 143 11.15 0.34 9.24
C GLY A 143 12.36 0.23 8.31
N GLY A 144 12.18 -0.24 7.08
CA GLY A 144 13.22 -0.32 6.05
C GLY A 144 13.13 0.83 5.03
N THR A 145 14.20 1.02 4.25
CA THR A 145 14.20 1.95 3.11
C THR A 145 13.74 1.29 1.82
N GLU A 146 13.75 -0.05 1.75
CA GLU A 146 13.38 -0.81 0.57
C GLU A 146 12.81 -2.18 0.95
N VAL A 147 11.80 -2.63 0.19
CA VAL A 147 11.28 -4.01 0.23
C VAL A 147 11.28 -4.56 -1.19
N THR A 148 12.07 -5.60 -1.44
CA THR A 148 12.12 -6.30 -2.72
C THR A 148 11.18 -7.50 -2.68
N HIS A 149 10.29 -7.58 -3.65
CA HIS A 149 9.45 -8.74 -3.90
C HIS A 149 9.96 -9.41 -5.18
N VAL A 150 10.36 -10.68 -5.08
CA VAL A 150 10.73 -11.49 -6.24
C VAL A 150 9.52 -12.36 -6.54
N GLU A 151 8.94 -12.19 -7.74
CA GLU A 151 7.89 -13.05 -8.28
C GLU A 151 8.44 -13.99 -9.34
#